data_AF-A0A2V9A3A0-F1
#
_entry.id   AF-A0A2V9A3A0-F1
#
_cell.length_a   1.000
_cell.length_b   1.000
_cell.length_c   1.000
_cell.angle_alpha   90.00
_cell.angle_beta   90.00
_cell.angle_gamma   90.00
#
_symmetry.space_group_name_H-M   'P 1'
#
loop_
_entity.id
_entity.type
_entity.pdbx_description
1 polymer ?
#
loop_
_entity_poly.entity_id
_entity_poly.type
_entity_poly.pdbx_seq_one_letter_code
_entity_poly.pdbx_strand_id
1 'polypeptide(L)'
;MPREGQSAEAGNNTRHAILKFLKTEGPADAATLAGHLRLTAMAVRQHLYELEDQKFVVAEERPVPLGRPAKYWKLTAKADRLFPQAYAELSLSL
;
A
#
# COMPACT_ATOMS: atom_id res chain seq x y z
N MET A 1 -16.40 -23.71 17.66
CA MET A 1 -16.25 -23.18 16.29
C MET A 1 -16.05 -21.67 16.33
N PRO A 2 -14.86 -21.12 16.01
CA PRO A 2 -14.79 -19.68 15.75
C PRO A 2 -14.01 -19.29 14.47
N ARG A 3 -14.72 -18.56 13.61
CA ARG A 3 -14.33 -17.35 12.86
C ARG A 3 -13.14 -17.42 11.88
N GLU A 4 -13.41 -17.88 10.66
CA GLU A 4 -12.50 -17.77 9.50
C GLU A 4 -12.73 -16.53 8.61
N GLY A 5 -13.66 -15.62 8.98
CA GLY A 5 -14.11 -14.54 8.09
C GLY A 5 -13.40 -13.17 8.17
N GLN A 6 -12.47 -12.93 9.10
CA GLN A 6 -11.93 -11.57 9.34
C GLN A 6 -10.54 -11.28 8.74
N SER A 7 -9.80 -12.29 8.29
CA SER A 7 -8.40 -12.11 7.89
C SER A 7 -8.24 -11.49 6.49
N ALA A 8 -9.20 -11.70 5.59
CA ALA A 8 -9.13 -11.21 4.21
C ALA A 8 -9.54 -9.72 4.07
N GLU A 9 -10.51 -9.27 4.86
CA GLU A 9 -11.00 -7.89 4.83
C GLU A 9 -9.96 -6.87 5.32
N ALA A 10 -9.20 -7.24 6.36
CA ALA A 10 -8.11 -6.43 6.88
C ALA A 10 -6.99 -6.22 5.85
N GLY A 11 -6.69 -7.23 5.04
CA GLY A 11 -5.69 -7.15 3.97
C GLY A 11 -6.11 -6.21 2.83
N ASN A 12 -7.38 -6.24 2.44
CA ASN A 12 -7.89 -5.34 1.41
C ASN A 12 -7.94 -3.87 1.89
N ASN A 13 -8.34 -3.65 3.14
CA ASN A 13 -8.31 -2.32 3.76
C ASN A 13 -6.87 -1.77 3.85
N THR A 14 -5.91 -2.62 4.20
CA THR A 14 -4.50 -2.22 4.27
C THR A 14 -3.94 -1.78 2.92
N ARG A 15 -4.22 -2.52 1.84
CA ARG A 15 -3.80 -2.12 0.48
C ARG A 15 -4.37 -0.77 0.06
N HIS A 16 -5.65 -0.53 0.33
CA HIS A 16 -6.28 0.77 0.07
C HIS A 16 -5.64 1.89 0.89
N ALA A 17 -5.35 1.64 2.17
CA ALA A 17 -4.70 2.62 3.03
C ALA A 17 -3.28 2.97 2.55
N ILE A 18 -2.51 1.98 2.06
CA ILE A 18 -1.20 2.21 1.42
C ILE A 18 -1.35 3.10 0.19
N LEU A 19 -2.26 2.74 -0.74
CA LEU A 19 -2.47 3.51 -1.97
C LEU A 19 -2.90 4.94 -1.67
N LYS A 20 -3.83 5.13 -0.73
CA LYS A 20 -4.29 6.46 -0.29
C LYS A 20 -3.15 7.29 0.30
N PHE A 21 -2.32 6.70 1.16
CA PHE A 21 -1.16 7.38 1.72
C PHE A 21 -0.20 7.84 0.62
N LEU A 22 0.14 6.98 -0.33
CA LEU A 22 1.03 7.32 -1.44
C LEU A 22 0.44 8.39 -2.37
N LYS A 23 -0.90 8.51 -2.43
CA LYS A 23 -1.60 9.55 -3.18
C LYS A 23 -1.53 10.91 -2.47
N THR A 24 -1.69 10.94 -1.15
CA THR A 24 -1.76 12.19 -0.37
C THR A 24 -0.38 12.70 0.05
N GLU A 25 0.47 11.82 0.58
CA GLU A 25 1.79 12.16 1.11
C GLU A 25 2.89 12.04 0.06
N GLY A 26 2.63 11.32 -1.03
CA GLY A 26 3.59 11.04 -2.08
C GLY A 26 4.45 9.79 -1.82
N PRO A 27 5.57 9.63 -2.56
CA PRO A 27 6.39 8.43 -2.49
C PRO A 27 7.00 8.19 -1.10
N ALA A 28 6.85 6.98 -0.56
CA ALA A 28 7.32 6.63 0.77
C ALA A 28 7.90 5.21 0.84
N ASP A 29 8.79 4.96 1.80
CA ASP A 29 9.31 3.63 2.06
C ASP A 29 8.36 2.80 2.94
N ALA A 30 8.58 1.49 2.97
CA ALA A 30 7.72 0.56 3.71
C ALA A 30 7.72 0.78 5.23
N ALA A 31 8.80 1.30 5.82
CA ALA A 31 8.84 1.59 7.25
C ALA A 31 8.01 2.84 7.59
N THR A 32 8.06 3.87 6.75
CA THR A 32 7.20 5.05 6.89
C THR A 32 5.72 4.68 6.80
N LEU A 33 5.34 3.90 5.77
CA LEU A 33 3.98 3.39 5.63
C LEU A 33 3.54 2.55 6.83
N ALA A 34 4.42 1.67 7.32
CA ALA A 34 4.15 0.83 8.48
C ALA A 34 3.92 1.64 9.76
N GLY A 35 4.73 2.68 10.00
CA GLY A 35 4.54 3.60 11.11
C GLY A 35 3.20 4.31 11.06
N HIS A 36 2.79 4.79 9.88
CA HIS A 36 1.51 5.47 9.70
C HIS A 36 0.31 4.53 9.85
N LEU A 37 0.40 3.32 9.30
CA LEU A 37 -0.66 2.31 9.34
C LEU A 37 -0.69 1.51 10.65
N ARG A 38 0.27 1.73 11.56
CA ARG A 38 0.47 0.93 12.78
C ARG A 38 0.59 -0.57 12.50
N LEU A 39 1.29 -0.90 11.42
CA LEU A 39 1.57 -2.27 11.00
C LEU A 39 3.07 -2.55 11.07
N THR A 40 3.47 -3.80 10.86
CA THR A 40 4.88 -4.14 10.69
C THR A 40 5.34 -3.81 9.27
N ALA A 41 6.61 -3.43 9.12
CA ALA A 41 7.19 -3.19 7.79
C ALA A 41 7.08 -4.43 6.89
N MET A 42 7.10 -5.63 7.44
CA MET A 42 6.95 -6.87 6.67
C MET A 42 5.53 -7.06 6.12
N ALA A 43 4.50 -6.78 6.93
CA ALA A 43 3.11 -6.84 6.48
C ALA A 43 2.84 -5.84 5.34
N VAL A 44 3.35 -4.61 5.50
CA VAL A 44 3.24 -3.58 4.45
C VAL A 44 4.01 -3.99 3.19
N ARG A 45 5.22 -4.55 3.32
CA ARG A 45 6.00 -5.04 2.16
C ARG A 45 5.25 -6.11 1.38
N GLN A 46 4.60 -7.05 2.06
CA GLN A 46 3.82 -8.10 1.40
C GLN A 46 2.73 -7.49 0.51
N HIS A 47 1.97 -6.53 1.04
CA HIS A 47 0.96 -5.80 0.27
C HIS A 47 1.56 -4.94 -0.85
N LEU A 48 2.71 -4.31 -0.63
CA LEU A 48 3.40 -3.53 -1.66
C LEU A 48 3.84 -4.40 -2.85
N TYR A 49 4.33 -5.62 -2.59
CA TYR A 49 4.66 -6.57 -3.65
C TYR A 49 3.42 -7.02 -4.44
N GLU A 50 2.30 -7.30 -3.76
CA GLU A 50 1.03 -7.60 -4.46
C GLU A 50 0.55 -6.43 -5.33
N LEU A 51 0.69 -5.20 -4.84
CA LEU A 51 0.32 -3.98 -5.58
C LEU A 51 1.27 -3.70 -6.75
N GLU A 52 2.55 -4.04 -6.62
CA GLU A 52 3.57 -3.92 -7.66
C GLU A 52 3.32 -4.93 -8.79
N ASP A 53 2.97 -6.16 -8.44
CA ASP A 53 2.57 -7.20 -9.40
C ASP A 53 1.37 -6.71 -10.25
N GLN A 54 0.36 -6.15 -9.57
CA GLN A 54 -0.81 -5.54 -10.19
C GLN A 54 -0.55 -4.22 -10.91
N LYS A 55 0.69 -3.70 -10.89
CA LYS A 55 1.12 -2.43 -11.51
C LYS A 55 0.47 -1.18 -10.92
N PHE A 56 -0.02 -1.23 -9.68
CA PHE A 56 -0.56 -0.06 -8.99
C PHE A 56 0.51 0.79 -8.31
N VAL A 57 1.57 0.14 -7.81
CA VAL A 57 2.75 0.83 -7.31
C VAL A 57 3.97 0.43 -8.12
N VAL A 58 5.01 1.25 -8.06
CA VAL A 58 6.35 0.91 -8.53
C VAL A 58 7.34 1.28 -7.45
N ALA A 59 8.39 0.48 -7.34
CA ALA A 59 9.48 0.77 -6.46
C ALA A 59 10.60 1.54 -7.15
N GLU A 60 11.16 2.49 -6.41
CA GLU A 60 12.32 3.26 -6.81
C GLU A 60 13.37 3.23 -5.71
N GLU A 61 14.59 2.87 -6.08
CA GLU A 61 15.73 2.98 -5.19
C GLU A 61 16.20 4.43 -5.23
N ARG A 62 16.00 5.14 -4.11
CA ARG A 62 16.51 6.50 -3.99
C ARG A 62 17.85 6.46 -3.26
N PRO A 63 18.93 7.00 -3.84
CA PRO A 63 20.19 7.15 -3.13
C PRO A 63 19.95 8.13 -1.98
N VAL A 64 20.10 7.63 -0.76
CA VAL A 64 20.04 8.44 0.46
C VAL A 64 21.46 8.87 0.82
N PRO A 65 21.67 10.13 1.26
CA PRO A 65 23.00 10.64 1.59
C PRO A 65 23.65 9.91 2.79
N LEU A 66 22.87 9.14 3.57
CA LEU A 66 23.38 8.33 4.66
C LEU A 66 22.59 7.01 4.77
N GLY A 67 23.28 5.86 4.65
CA GLY A 67 22.71 4.53 4.85
C GLY A 67 22.54 3.68 3.57
N ARG A 68 21.92 2.50 3.70
CA ARG A 68 21.55 1.67 2.53
C ARG A 68 20.46 2.38 1.72
N PRO A 69 20.47 2.28 0.38
CA PRO A 69 19.39 2.80 -0.45
C PRO A 69 18.05 2.26 0.04
N ALA A 70 17.14 3.17 0.38
CA ALA A 70 15.80 2.81 0.79
C ALA A 70 14.93 2.61 -0.47
N LYS A 71 14.17 1.51 -0.49
CA LYS A 71 13.18 1.23 -1.52
C LYS A 71 11.95 2.08 -1.25
N TYR A 72 11.79 3.15 -2.03
CA TYR A 72 10.60 3.99 -2.00
C TYR A 72 9.54 3.44 -2.94
N TRP A 73 8.28 3.63 -2.59
CA TRP A 73 7.14 3.18 -3.37
C TRP A 73 6.35 4.39 -3.81
N LYS A 74 5.94 4.40 -5.08
CA LYS A 74 5.08 5.45 -5.63
C LYS A 74 3.91 4.84 -6.39
N LEU A 75 2.82 5.60 -6.49
CA LEU A 75 1.71 5.25 -7.36
C LEU A 75 2.12 5.33 -8.83
N THR A 76 1.62 4.39 -9.61
CA THR A 76 1.67 4.46 -11.07
C THR A 76 0.44 5.21 -11.58
N ALA A 77 0.48 5.60 -12.87
CA ALA A 77 -0.71 6.16 -13.54
C ALA A 77 -1.89 5.18 -13.56
N LYS A 78 -1.65 3.86 -13.47
CA LYS A 78 -2.72 2.85 -13.41
C LYS A 78 -3.49 2.94 -12.10
N ALA A 79 -2.80 3.20 -10.99
CA ALA A 79 -3.46 3.37 -9.69
C ALA A 79 -4.34 4.61 -9.61
N ASP A 80 -4.13 5.61 -10.46
CA ASP A 80 -4.99 6.80 -10.52
C ASP A 80 -6.46 6.43 -10.81
N ARG A 81 -6.67 5.35 -11.60
CA ARG A 81 -8.01 4.80 -11.90
C ARG A 81 -8.72 4.19 -10.69
N LEU A 82 -7.99 3.90 -9.61
CA LEU A 82 -8.57 3.44 -8.33
C LEU A 82 -9.08 4.60 -7.48
N PHE A 83 -8.87 5.85 -7.91
CA PHE A 83 -9.35 7.06 -7.22
C PHE A 83 -10.35 7.86 -8.07
N PRO A 84 -11.45 7.27 -8.57
CA PRO A 84 -12.54 8.07 -9.12
C PRO A 84 -13.12 8.92 -7.98
N GLN A 85 -12.97 10.25 -8.07
CA GLN A 85 -13.65 11.29 -7.30
C GLN A 85 -14.40 10.77 -6.05
N ALA A 86 -13.65 10.51 -4.97
CA ALA A 86 -14.15 10.29 -3.61
C ALA A 86 -15.55 9.64 -3.49
N TYR A 87 -15.85 8.54 -4.18
CA TYR A 87 -17.07 7.80 -3.87
C TYR A 87 -17.01 6.35 -4.34
N ALA A 88 -17.38 5.47 -3.41
CA ALA A 88 -17.88 4.12 -3.63
C ALA A 88 -16.99 3.16 -4.44
N GLU A 89 -16.04 2.50 -3.77
CA GLU A 89 -16.09 1.03 -3.75
C GLU A 89 -15.20 0.45 -2.65
N LEU A 90 -15.73 0.46 -1.42
CA LEU A 90 -15.57 -0.71 -0.57
C LEU A 90 -16.31 -1.84 -1.28
N SER A 91 -15.68 -2.48 -2.27
CA SER A 91 -16.20 -3.73 -2.81
C SER A 91 -16.07 -4.77 -1.71
N LEU A 92 -17.17 -4.91 -0.96
CA LEU A 92 -17.69 -6.21 -0.54
C LEU A 92 -17.22 -7.27 -1.54
N SER A 93 -16.56 -8.31 -1.08
CA SER A 93 -16.58 -9.57 -1.80
C SER A 93 -17.29 -10.58 -0.91
N LEU A 94 -18.38 -11.11 -1.50
CA LEU A 94 -19.32 -12.13 -1.04
C LEU A 94 -18.62 -13.35 -0.41
#